data_AF-A0A2E5EA10-F1
#
_entry.id   AF-A0A2E5EA10-F1
#
_cell.length_a   1.000
_cell.length_b   1.000
_cell.length_c   1.000
_cell.angle_alpha   90.00
_cell.angle_beta   90.00
_cell.angle_gamma   90.00
#
_symmetry.space_group_name_H-M   'P 1'
#
loop_
_entity.id
_entity.type
_entity.pdbx_description
1 polymer ?
#
loop_
_entity_poly.entity_id
_entity_poly.type
_entity_poly.pdbx_seq_one_letter_code
_entity_poly.pdbx_strand_id
1 'polypeptide(L)'
;MAGAGLQKGAGNGGEAVSSRLVTRSMVVVDDQNRPRIDLGYDEGIGPHVFLRDERGLPMLALTAPRASGIVTILDTQGRSVAMLSRSGSGDGLVKLSDSSGRTIARIGRWAGQAEPGIEFYPRVEVDSEQ
;
A
#
# COMPACT_ATOMS: atom_id res chain seq x y z
N MET A 1 -19.22 17.01 -14.05
CA MET A 1 -19.39 17.13 -12.59
C MET A 1 -20.71 16.47 -12.22
N ALA A 2 -20.68 15.32 -11.55
CA ALA A 2 -21.89 14.64 -11.09
C ALA A 2 -22.00 14.85 -9.58
N GLY A 3 -23.02 15.60 -9.15
CA GLY A 3 -23.29 15.89 -7.75
C GLY A 3 -23.85 14.67 -7.03
N ALA A 4 -23.32 14.38 -5.84
CA ALA A 4 -23.93 13.43 -4.93
C ALA A 4 -25.18 14.07 -4.31
N GLY A 5 -26.35 13.52 -4.62
CA GLY A 5 -27.61 13.90 -3.98
C GLY A 5 -27.72 13.28 -2.59
N LEU A 6 -27.93 14.10 -1.57
CA LEU A 6 -28.32 13.66 -0.23
C LEU A 6 -29.84 13.59 -0.16
N GLN A 7 -30.39 12.38 -0.01
CA GLN A 7 -31.82 12.18 0.19
C GLN A 7 -32.12 12.26 1.70
N LYS A 8 -32.88 13.26 2.12
CA LYS A 8 -33.17 13.56 3.53
C LYS A 8 -34.41 12.78 3.96
N GLY A 9 -34.23 11.72 4.74
CA GLY A 9 -35.32 11.03 5.43
C GLY A 9 -35.77 11.84 6.64
N ALA A 10 -37.05 12.20 6.69
CA ALA A 10 -37.69 12.76 7.87
C ALA A 10 -38.23 11.60 8.72
N GLY A 11 -37.72 11.42 9.93
CA GLY A 11 -38.21 10.44 10.89
C GLY A 11 -37.62 10.70 12.28
N ASN A 12 -38.48 11.01 13.24
CA ASN A 12 -38.15 11.18 14.65
C ASN A 12 -38.06 9.79 15.31
N GLY A 13 -36.88 9.45 15.85
CA GLY A 13 -36.64 8.21 16.60
C GLY A 13 -35.18 7.79 16.43
N GLY A 14 -34.43 7.70 17.53
CA GLY A 14 -32.99 7.42 17.49
C GLY A 14 -32.67 6.14 16.71
N GLU A 15 -32.04 6.30 15.55
CA GLU A 15 -31.69 5.19 14.67
C GLU A 15 -30.30 5.46 14.08
N ALA A 16 -29.41 4.49 14.23
CA ALA A 16 -28.02 4.59 13.82
C ALA A 16 -27.92 5.00 12.34
N VAL A 17 -27.22 6.10 12.07
CA VAL A 17 -26.93 6.49 10.70
C VAL A 17 -26.07 5.39 10.08
N SER A 18 -26.66 4.61 9.17
CA SER A 18 -25.88 3.94 8.13
C SER A 18 -26.42 4.33 6.77
N SER A 19 -26.17 5.60 6.40
CA SER A 19 -26.17 5.96 5.00
C SER A 19 -24.96 5.28 4.34
N ARG A 20 -25.22 4.26 3.51
CA ARG A 20 -24.19 3.57 2.74
C ARG A 20 -23.65 4.50 1.67
N LEU A 21 -22.35 4.83 1.73
CA LEU A 21 -21.66 5.48 0.63
C LEU A 21 -21.12 4.41 -0.33
N VAL A 22 -21.54 4.46 -1.60
CA VAL A 22 -21.03 3.60 -2.67
C VAL A 22 -20.31 4.48 -3.68
N THR A 23 -19.00 4.31 -3.79
CA THR A 23 -18.16 5.05 -4.74
C THR A 23 -17.08 4.15 -5.32
N ARG A 24 -16.56 4.50 -6.50
CA ARG A 24 -15.37 3.86 -7.08
C ARG A 24 -14.08 4.35 -6.44
N SER A 25 -14.07 5.60 -6.00
CA SER A 25 -12.94 6.21 -5.30
C SER A 25 -13.37 7.29 -4.32
N MET A 26 -12.54 7.52 -3.31
CA MET A 26 -12.62 8.62 -2.37
C MET A 26 -11.23 9.21 -2.21
N VAL A 27 -11.12 10.51 -2.45
CA VAL A 27 -9.86 11.25 -2.28
C VAL A 27 -10.05 12.26 -1.16
N VAL A 28 -9.20 12.17 -0.14
CA VAL A 28 -9.05 13.21 0.90
C VAL A 28 -7.93 14.14 0.46
N VAL A 29 -8.22 15.44 0.44
CA VAL A 29 -7.27 16.49 0.05
C VAL A 29 -6.90 17.38 1.23
N ASP A 30 -5.79 18.10 1.13
CA ASP A 30 -5.46 19.19 2.06
C ASP A 30 -6.13 20.52 1.69
N ASP A 31 -5.78 21.59 2.40
CA ASP A 31 -6.28 22.96 2.20
C ASP A 31 -5.83 23.60 0.88
N GLN A 32 -4.81 23.05 0.22
CA GLN A 32 -4.41 23.43 -1.14
C GLN A 32 -4.96 22.47 -2.21
N ASN A 33 -5.96 21.65 -1.86
CA ASN A 33 -6.61 20.68 -2.75
C ASN A 33 -5.65 19.59 -3.29
N ARG A 34 -4.56 19.30 -2.58
CA ARG A 34 -3.60 18.23 -2.91
C ARG A 34 -4.05 16.90 -2.29
N PRO A 35 -4.07 15.78 -3.03
CA PRO A 35 -4.42 14.47 -2.49
C PRO A 35 -3.48 14.05 -1.35
N ARG A 36 -4.07 13.53 -0.27
CA ARG A 36 -3.37 12.97 0.91
C ARG A 36 -3.71 11.52 1.14
N ILE A 37 -4.98 11.16 0.94
CA ILE A 37 -5.47 9.79 1.03
C ILE A 37 -6.28 9.51 -0.22
N ASP A 38 -6.00 8.37 -0.84
CA ASP A 38 -6.76 7.88 -2.00
C ASP A 38 -7.22 6.46 -1.68
N LEU A 39 -8.54 6.24 -1.67
CA LEU A 39 -9.14 4.92 -1.54
C LEU A 39 -9.86 4.62 -2.84
N GLY A 40 -9.63 3.46 -3.44
CA GLY A 40 -10.29 3.16 -4.71
C GLY A 40 -10.05 1.77 -5.23
N TYR A 41 -10.47 1.58 -6.48
CA TYR A 41 -10.20 0.40 -7.27
C TYR A 41 -9.59 0.83 -8.61
N ASP A 42 -8.48 0.20 -8.96
CA ASP A 42 -7.83 0.32 -10.27
C ASP A 42 -7.71 -1.08 -10.89
N GLU A 43 -7.84 -1.22 -12.20
CA GLU A 43 -7.82 -2.55 -12.85
C GLU A 43 -6.44 -3.21 -12.78
N GLY A 44 -5.36 -2.43 -12.80
CA GLY A 44 -3.99 -2.92 -12.72
C GLY A 44 -3.54 -3.24 -11.30
N ILE A 45 -3.99 -2.45 -10.32
CA ILE A 45 -3.56 -2.55 -8.92
C ILE A 45 -4.56 -3.33 -8.04
N GLY A 46 -5.85 -3.28 -8.38
CA GLY A 46 -6.96 -3.75 -7.56
C GLY A 46 -7.45 -2.71 -6.53
N PRO A 47 -8.16 -3.17 -5.49
CA PRO A 47 -8.53 -2.32 -4.35
C PRO A 47 -7.28 -1.76 -3.68
N HIS A 48 -7.30 -0.47 -3.35
CA HIS A 48 -6.13 0.19 -2.78
C HIS A 48 -6.48 1.30 -1.79
N VAL A 49 -5.49 1.60 -0.94
CA VAL A 49 -5.38 2.81 -0.14
C VAL A 49 -3.96 3.35 -0.30
N PHE A 50 -3.83 4.62 -0.70
CA PHE A 50 -2.55 5.32 -0.74
C PHE A 50 -2.51 6.45 0.27
N LEU A 51 -1.43 6.54 1.04
CA LEU A 51 -1.08 7.73 1.81
C LEU A 51 0.02 8.49 1.07
N ARG A 52 -0.14 9.79 0.93
CA ARG A 52 0.76 10.66 0.15
C ARG A 52 1.43 11.71 1.04
N ASP A 53 2.66 12.07 0.70
CA ASP A 53 3.39 13.17 1.32
C ASP A 53 2.81 14.53 0.91
N GLU A 54 3.40 15.61 1.44
CA GLU A 54 2.97 16.98 1.15
C GLU A 54 3.07 17.36 -0.34
N ARG A 55 3.95 16.68 -1.08
CA ARG A 55 4.17 16.88 -2.52
C ARG A 55 3.21 16.03 -3.36
N GLY A 56 2.40 15.17 -2.74
CA GLY A 56 1.45 14.27 -3.40
C GLY A 56 2.05 12.91 -3.81
N LEU A 57 3.30 12.62 -3.41
CA LEU A 57 3.97 11.36 -3.71
C LEU A 57 3.53 10.27 -2.73
N PRO A 58 3.26 9.04 -3.19
CA PRO A 58 2.83 7.96 -2.32
C PRO A 58 3.98 7.52 -1.38
N MET A 59 3.68 7.44 -0.09
CA MET A 59 4.60 7.00 0.97
C MET A 59 4.23 5.63 1.53
N LEU A 60 2.93 5.31 1.52
CA LEU A 60 2.39 4.02 1.93
C LEU A 60 1.32 3.57 0.93
N ALA A 61 1.38 2.30 0.57
CA ALA A 61 0.37 1.66 -0.26
C ALA A 61 -0.16 0.41 0.44
N LEU A 62 -1.48 0.31 0.60
CA LEU A 62 -2.18 -0.92 0.92
C LEU A 62 -2.91 -1.34 -0.35
N THR A 63 -2.61 -2.51 -0.87
CA THR A 63 -3.20 -2.98 -2.13
C THR A 63 -3.64 -4.43 -2.01
N ALA A 64 -4.65 -4.81 -2.79
CA ALA A 64 -5.16 -6.18 -2.82
C ALA A 64 -5.20 -6.76 -4.26
N PRO A 65 -4.07 -6.86 -4.98
CA PRO A 65 -4.05 -7.43 -6.31
C PRO A 65 -4.37 -8.94 -6.27
N ARG A 66 -5.25 -9.40 -7.17
CA ARG A 66 -5.46 -10.82 -7.53
C ARG A 66 -5.41 -11.80 -6.33
N ALA A 67 -6.16 -11.49 -5.25
CA ALA A 67 -6.28 -12.29 -4.03
C ALA A 67 -5.04 -12.34 -3.11
N SER A 68 -4.17 -11.33 -3.15
CA SER A 68 -3.09 -11.13 -2.18
C SER A 68 -3.13 -9.73 -1.60
N GLY A 69 -3.04 -9.60 -0.27
CA GLY A 69 -2.85 -8.32 0.40
C GLY A 69 -1.37 -7.92 0.40
N ILE A 70 -1.08 -6.66 0.12
CA ILE A 70 0.27 -6.10 0.12
C ILE A 70 0.26 -4.75 0.86
N VAL A 71 1.21 -4.57 1.77
CA VAL A 71 1.54 -3.27 2.37
C VAL A 71 2.95 -2.89 1.94
N THR A 72 3.10 -1.74 1.31
CA THR A 72 4.39 -1.24 0.81
C THR A 72 4.67 0.13 1.40
N ILE A 73 5.86 0.29 1.98
CA ILE A 73 6.43 1.59 2.35
C ILE A 73 7.37 2.02 1.24
N LEU A 74 7.23 3.27 0.79
CA LEU A 74 7.96 3.84 -0.33
C LEU A 74 8.93 4.93 0.15
N ASP A 75 10.06 5.06 -0.52
CA ASP A 75 10.94 6.21 -0.35
C ASP A 75 10.44 7.44 -1.13
N THR A 76 11.18 8.55 -1.02
CA THR A 76 10.85 9.82 -1.68
C THR A 76 10.93 9.78 -3.20
N GLN A 77 11.46 8.71 -3.78
CA GLN A 77 11.51 8.47 -5.23
C GLN A 77 10.43 7.46 -5.68
N GLY A 78 9.56 7.02 -4.77
CA GLY A 78 8.52 6.04 -5.05
C GLY A 78 9.03 4.60 -5.12
N ARG A 79 10.22 4.29 -4.58
CA ARG A 79 10.77 2.94 -4.55
C ARG A 79 10.40 2.24 -3.24
N SER A 80 10.06 0.96 -3.32
CA SER A 80 9.75 0.15 -2.14
C SER A 80 10.98 0.00 -1.22
N VAL A 81 10.86 0.41 0.04
CA VAL A 81 11.88 0.17 1.09
C VAL A 81 11.48 -0.96 2.05
N ALA A 82 10.18 -1.19 2.22
CA ALA A 82 9.66 -2.32 2.98
C ALA A 82 8.35 -2.81 2.36
N MET A 83 8.15 -4.12 2.38
CA MET A 83 6.96 -4.76 1.83
C MET A 83 6.52 -5.91 2.73
N LEU A 84 5.26 -5.91 3.16
CA LEU A 84 4.58 -7.07 3.73
C LEU A 84 3.64 -7.62 2.67
N SER A 85 3.70 -8.93 2.44
CA SER A 85 2.99 -9.58 1.34
C SER A 85 2.75 -11.05 1.65
N ARG A 86 2.05 -11.73 0.73
CA ARG A 86 1.96 -13.18 0.70
C ARG A 86 3.00 -13.76 -0.25
N SER A 87 3.60 -14.89 0.13
CA SER A 87 4.46 -15.69 -0.74
C SER A 87 3.63 -16.42 -1.81
N GLY A 88 4.33 -17.03 -2.79
CA GLY A 88 3.69 -17.89 -3.79
C GLY A 88 3.01 -19.14 -3.19
N SER A 89 3.48 -19.62 -2.04
CA SER A 89 2.88 -20.75 -1.30
C SER A 89 1.72 -20.35 -0.39
N GLY A 90 1.43 -19.05 -0.25
CA GLY A 90 0.36 -18.56 0.61
C GLY A 90 0.79 -18.08 1.99
N ASP A 91 2.07 -18.18 2.33
CA ASP A 91 2.61 -17.79 3.63
C ASP A 91 2.90 -16.28 3.72
N GLY A 92 3.10 -15.76 4.94
CA GLY A 92 3.54 -14.39 5.13
C GLY A 92 4.99 -14.16 4.66
N LEU A 93 5.24 -12.99 4.07
CA LEU A 93 6.56 -12.53 3.65
C LEU A 93 6.76 -11.04 3.98
N VAL A 94 7.85 -10.74 4.69
CA VAL A 94 8.41 -9.39 4.84
C VAL A 94 9.67 -9.29 3.97
N LYS A 95 9.80 -8.20 3.21
CA LYS A 95 10.99 -7.87 2.43
C LYS A 95 11.44 -6.45 2.74
N LEU A 96 12.73 -6.27 3.01
CA LEU A 96 13.38 -4.96 3.13
C LEU A 96 14.30 -4.73 1.93
N SER A 97 14.31 -3.51 1.41
CA SER A 97 15.18 -3.10 0.31
C SER A 97 16.00 -1.87 0.68
N ASP A 98 17.22 -1.77 0.15
CA ASP A 98 18.01 -0.55 0.22
C ASP A 98 17.50 0.51 -0.78
N SER A 99 18.12 1.69 -0.75
CA SER A 99 17.78 2.80 -1.64
C SER A 99 18.04 2.52 -3.12
N SER A 100 18.77 1.47 -3.49
CA SER A 100 18.88 1.06 -4.91
C SER A 100 17.74 0.14 -5.35
N GLY A 101 16.88 -0.27 -4.42
CA GLY A 101 15.82 -1.27 -4.63
C GLY A 101 16.28 -2.71 -4.37
N ARG A 102 17.57 -2.94 -4.10
CA ARG A 102 18.12 -4.27 -3.81
C ARG A 102 17.56 -4.79 -2.50
N THR A 103 17.14 -6.05 -2.48
CA THR A 103 16.69 -6.70 -1.23
C THR A 103 17.86 -6.85 -0.26
N ILE A 104 17.67 -6.42 0.98
CA ILE A 104 18.66 -6.52 2.06
C ILE A 104 18.24 -7.44 3.20
N ALA A 105 16.94 -7.73 3.33
CA ALA A 105 16.47 -8.73 4.28
C ALA A 105 15.12 -9.33 3.87
N ARG A 106 14.86 -10.55 4.34
CA ARG A 106 13.56 -11.23 4.24
C ARG A 106 13.21 -11.94 5.55
N ILE A 107 11.91 -12.00 5.87
CA ILE A 107 11.34 -12.78 6.98
C ILE A 107 10.11 -13.52 6.46
N GLY A 108 9.99 -14.82 6.76
CA GLY A 108 8.87 -15.66 6.32
C GLY A 108 9.29 -16.67 5.24
N ARG A 109 8.38 -17.05 4.33
CA ARG A 109 8.70 -17.96 3.23
C ARG A 109 8.77 -17.19 1.90
N TRP A 110 9.79 -17.43 1.09
CA TRP A 110 9.95 -16.84 -0.25
C TRP A 110 10.34 -17.90 -1.27
N ALA A 111 10.32 -17.55 -2.57
CA ALA A 111 10.67 -18.48 -3.63
C ALA A 111 12.09 -19.03 -3.44
N GLY A 112 12.24 -20.35 -3.52
CA GLY A 112 13.51 -21.06 -3.30
C GLY A 112 13.78 -21.43 -1.84
N GLN A 113 12.96 -20.98 -0.89
CA GLN A 113 13.10 -21.29 0.52
C GLN A 113 12.06 -22.34 0.94
N ALA A 114 12.51 -23.54 1.33
CA ALA A 114 11.61 -24.64 1.73
C ALA A 114 10.85 -24.32 3.03
N GLU A 115 11.56 -23.82 4.05
CA GLU A 115 10.98 -23.50 5.36
C GLU A 115 11.06 -22.00 5.69
N PRO A 116 10.08 -21.44 6.42
CA PRO A 116 10.10 -20.04 6.81
C PRO A 116 11.40 -19.70 7.55
N GLY A 117 11.96 -18.52 7.28
CA GLY A 117 13.23 -18.12 7.88
C GLY A 117 13.43 -16.60 7.90
N ILE A 118 14.64 -16.21 8.31
CA ILE A 118 15.14 -14.85 8.28
C ILE A 118 16.47 -14.86 7.55
N GLU A 119 16.62 -14.01 6.54
CA GLU A 119 17.86 -13.90 5.77
C GLU A 119 18.24 -12.42 5.59
N PHE A 120 19.52 -12.10 5.73
CA PHE A 120 20.09 -10.77 5.46
C PHE A 120 21.10 -10.88 4.32
N TYR A 121 21.05 -9.95 3.36
CA TYR A 121 21.94 -9.91 2.21
C TYR A 121 22.96 -8.77 2.36
N PRO A 122 24.16 -9.05 2.91
CA PRO A 122 25.19 -8.04 3.10
C PRO A 122 25.60 -7.45 1.74
N ARG A 123 26.02 -6.19 1.75
CA ARG A 123 26.64 -5.59 0.56
C ARG A 123 28.03 -6.18 0.45
N VAL A 124 28.35 -6.81 -0.67
CA VAL A 124 29.74 -7.15 -1.00
C VAL A 124 30.38 -5.85 -1.47
N GLU A 125 31.20 -5.24 -0.62
CA GLU A 125 32.10 -4.18 -1.08
C GLU A 125 33.14 -4.87 -1.95
N VAL A 126 33.13 -4.55 -3.24
CA VAL A 126 34.25 -4.90 -4.10
C VAL A 126 35.29 -3.85 -3.80
N ASP A 127 36.31 -4.22 -3.04
CA ASP A 127 37.52 -3.41 -2.92
C ASP A 127 38.05 -3.20 -4.33
N SER A 128 37.91 -1.99 -4.84
CA SER A 128 38.60 -1.58 -6.05
C SER A 128 40.08 -1.49 -5.69
N GLU A 129 40.82 -2.57 -5.92
CA GLU A 129 42.27 -2.54 -5.95
C GLU A 129 42.70 -1.45 -6.95
N GLN A 130 43.41 -0.44 -6.43
CA GLN A 130 44.05 0.63 -7.19
C GLN A 130 45.37 0.14 -7.79
#